data_AF-A0A813CKG7-F1
#
_entry.id   AF-A0A813CKG7-F1
#
_cell.length_a   1.000
_cell.length_b   1.000
_cell.length_c   1.000
_cell.angle_alpha   90.00
_cell.angle_beta   90.00
_cell.angle_gamma   90.00
#
_symmetry.space_group_name_H-M   'P 1'
#
loop_
_entity.id
_entity.type
_entity.pdbx_description
1 polymer ?
#
loop_
_entity_poly.entity_id
_entity_poly.type
_entity_poly.pdbx_seq_one_letter_code
_entity_poly.pdbx_strand_id
1 'polypeptide(L)' 'MASYIWDISERNDPLMELRAMSPLICCQYNQKNADWLLGGSYNGLINHYDLRK' A
#
# COMPACT_ATOMS: atom_id res chain seq x y z
N MET A 1 -3.45 11.17 3.31
CA MET A 1 -2.67 10.44 4.34
C MET A 1 -1.76 9.45 3.63
N ALA A 2 -0.56 9.20 4.17
CA ALA A 2 0.41 8.30 3.55
C ALA A 2 0.60 7.05 4.41
N SER A 3 0.59 5.88 3.79
CA SER A 3 1.06 4.61 4.36
C SER A 3 2.35 4.20 3.66
N TYR A 4 3.19 3.37 4.29
CA TYR A 4 4.51 3.06 3.74
C TYR A 4 4.74 1.56 3.70
N ILE A 5 5.37 1.09 2.63
CA ILE A 5 5.94 -0.24 2.54
C ILE A 5 7.42 -0.12 2.84
N TRP A 6 7.94 -0.99 3.70
CA TRP A 6 9.33 -1.01 4.12
C TRP A 6 9.94 -2.36 3.80
N ASP A 7 11.17 -2.35 3.30
CA ASP A 7 12.02 -3.53 3.33
C ASP A 7 12.76 -3.58 4.68
N ILE A 8 12.98 -4.78 5.19
CA ILE A 8 13.73 -5.02 6.42
C ILE A 8 15.24 -4.86 6.14
N SER A 9 15.67 -5.06 4.88
CA SER A 9 17.06 -4.92 4.45
C SER A 9 17.53 -3.45 4.43
N GLU A 10 16.65 -2.52 4.03
CA GLU A 10 16.92 -1.10 3.90
C GLU A 10 16.00 -0.28 4.82
N ARG A 11 16.55 0.18 5.96
CA ARG A 11 15.77 0.80 7.05
C ARG A 11 15.74 2.32 7.03
N ASN A 12 16.49 2.97 6.15
CA ASN A 12 16.60 4.43 6.15
C ASN A 12 15.50 5.07 5.30
N ASP A 13 15.06 4.39 4.24
CA ASP A 13 14.08 4.90 3.30
C ASP A 13 12.97 3.87 3.08
N PRO A 14 11.69 4.30 3.04
CA PRO A 14 10.59 3.41 2.70
C PRO A 14 10.70 2.99 1.23
N LEU A 15 10.42 1.72 0.95
CA LEU A 15 10.37 1.17 -0.41
C LEU A 15 9.33 1.92 -1.26
N MET A 16 8.16 2.21 -0.68
CA MET A 16 7.06 2.85 -1.40
C MET A 16 6.10 3.60 -0.47
N GLU A 17 5.60 4.74 -0.95
CA GLU A 17 4.55 5.53 -0.30
C GLU A 17 3.18 5.24 -0.95
N LEU A 18 2.25 4.70 -0.16
CA LEU A 18 0.87 4.47 -0.53
C LEU A 18 0.03 5.70 -0.19
N ARG A 19 -0.43 6.41 -1.22
CA ARG A 19 -1.28 7.59 -1.07
C ARG A 19 -2.74 7.25 -1.29
N ALA A 20 -3.57 7.55 -0.29
CA ALA A 20 -5.03 7.45 -0.39
C ALA A 20 -5.68 8.82 -0.12
N MET A 21 -6.80 9.09 -0.81
CA MET A 21 -7.61 10.30 -0.61
C MET A 21 -8.27 10.37 0.77
N SER A 22 -8.50 9.21 1.40
CA SER A 22 -9.07 9.06 2.74
C SER A 22 -8.20 8.09 3.55
N PRO A 23 -8.17 8.16 4.89
CA PRO A 23 -7.39 7.25 5.72
C PRO A 23 -7.59 5.79 5.31
N LEU A 24 -6.49 5.08 5.08
CA LEU A 24 -6.48 3.66 4.79
C LEU A 24 -6.68 2.88 6.09
N ILE A 25 -7.60 1.92 6.10
CA ILE A 25 -7.93 1.13 7.29
C ILE A 25 -7.44 -0.30 7.16
N CYS A 26 -7.51 -0.86 5.95
CA CYS A 26 -7.04 -2.20 5.67
C CYS A 26 -6.24 -2.24 4.37
N CYS A 27 -5.32 -3.18 4.29
CA CYS A 27 -4.56 -3.47 3.08
C CYS A 27 -4.23 -4.97 3.01
N GLN A 28 -4.22 -5.53 1.80
CA GLN A 28 -3.93 -6.93 1.57
C GLN A 28 -3.17 -7.13 0.26
N TYR A 29 -2.08 -7.89 0.34
CA TYR A 29 -1.32 -8.33 -0.82
C TYR A 29 -2.06 -9.42 -1.59
N ASN A 30 -1.90 -9.42 -2.90
CA ASN A 30 -2.36 -10.52 -3.72
C ASN A 30 -1.47 -11.77 -3.50
N GLN A 31 -2.11 -12.90 -3.19
CA GLN A 31 -1.44 -14.17 -2.90
C GLN A 31 -0.67 -14.76 -4.08
N LYS A 32 -1.06 -14.42 -5.32
CA LYS A 32 -0.38 -14.90 -6.53
C LYS A 32 0.70 -13.95 -7.03
N ASN A 33 0.51 -12.65 -6.82
CA ASN A 33 1.39 -11.62 -7.32
C ASN A 33 1.63 -10.56 -6.24
N ALA A 34 2.79 -10.62 -5.59
CA ALA A 34 3.14 -9.70 -4.50
C ALA A 34 3.23 -8.24 -4.95
N ASP A 35 3.32 -7.99 -6.26
CA ASP A 35 3.37 -6.65 -6.83
C ASP A 35 2.03 -5.92 -6.78
N TRP A 36 0.93 -6.60 -6.44
CA TRP A 36 -0.39 -5.99 -6.35
C TRP A 36 -0.86 -5.93 -4.90
N LEU A 37 -1.24 -4.73 -4.47
CA LEU A 37 -1.78 -4.46 -3.14
C LEU A 37 -3.15 -3.78 -3.28
N LEU A 38 -4.14 -4.31 -2.58
CA LEU A 38 -5.44 -3.68 -2.43
C LEU A 38 -5.56 -3.03 -1.05
N GLY A 39 -6.28 -1.92 -0.97
CA GLY A 39 -6.51 -1.23 0.30
C GLY A 39 -7.86 -0.55 0.40
N GLY A 40 -8.53 -0.70 1.55
CA GLY A 40 -9.82 -0.10 1.85
C GLY A 40 -9.67 1.20 2.63
N SER A 41 -10.31 2.27 2.15
CA SER A 41 -10.35 3.57 2.82
C SER A 41 -11.59 3.75 3.68
N TYR A 42 -11.52 4.65 4.68
CA TYR A 42 -12.63 4.97 5.59
C TYR A 42 -13.91 5.44 4.89
N ASN A 43 -13.79 6.10 3.74
CA ASN A 43 -14.93 6.52 2.94
C ASN A 43 -15.55 5.41 2.07
N GLY A 44 -15.13 4.15 2.22
CA GLY A 44 -15.63 3.00 1.46
C GLY A 44 -15.03 2.84 0.07
N LEU A 45 -14.08 3.69 -0.34
CA LEU A 45 -13.36 3.51 -1.60
C LEU A 45 -12.32 2.38 -1.49
N ILE A 46 -12.13 1.68 -2.60
CA ILE A 46 -11.09 0.68 -2.77
C ILE A 46 -9.96 1.31 -3.59
N ASN A 47 -8.74 1.22 -3.08
CA ASN A 47 -7.53 1.65 -3.75
C ASN A 47 -6.78 0.41 -4.24
N HIS A 48 -6.28 0.48 -5.47
CA HIS A 48 -5.43 -0.55 -6.06
C HIS A 48 -4.04 0.05 -6.32
N TYR A 49 -3.04 -0.56 -5.71
CA TYR A 49 -1.64 -0.15 -5.83
C TYR A 49 -0.88 -1.21 -6.62
N ASP A 50 -0.22 -0.77 -7.69
CA ASP A 50 0.70 -1.57 -8.48
C ASP A 50 2.13 -1.16 -8.06
N LEU A 51 2.86 -2.07 -7.41
CA LEU A 51 4.17 -1.81 -6.81
C LEU A 51 5.31 -1.80 -7.84
N ARG A 52 5.02 -2.12 -9.11
CA ARG A 52 6.02 -2.10 -10.20
C ARG A 52 6.23 -0.71 -10.80
N LYS A 53 5.39 0.27 -10.45
CA LYS A 53 5.36 1.61 -11.01
C LYS A 53 5.44 2.67 -9.91
#